data_AF-A0A8T7BXR2-F1
#
_entry.id   AF-A0A8T7BXR2-F1
#
_cell.length_a   1.000
_cell.length_b   1.000
_cell.length_c   1.000
_cell.angle_alpha   90.00
_cell.angle_beta   90.00
_cell.angle_gamma   90.00
#
_symmetry.space_group_name_H-M   'P 1'
#
loop_
_entity.id
_entity.type
_entity.pdbx_description
1 polymer ?
#
loop_
_entity_poly.entity_id
_entity_poly.type
_entity_poly.pdbx_seq_one_letter_code
_entity_poly.pdbx_strand_id
1 'polypeptide(L)'
;MANPEKIERAFFQIEGSSEKIEVHFNPETLQFTITNNMRNQGSGNTTKQYVSDSTGKLTLDLIFDSTGSGEDIRLKTVKIAKFMEPTQGSGKK
;
A
#
# COMPACT_ATOMS: atom_id res chain seq x y z
N MET A 1 -9.76 30.20 -18.42
CA MET A 1 -9.86 28.79 -18.84
C MET A 1 -8.66 28.08 -18.24
N ALA A 2 -8.86 27.19 -17.27
CA ALA A 2 -7.75 26.51 -16.59
C ALA A 2 -7.03 25.58 -17.59
N ASN A 3 -5.69 25.62 -17.56
CA ASN A 3 -4.82 24.72 -18.31
C ASN A 3 -5.09 23.28 -17.83
N PRO A 4 -5.45 22.30 -18.69
CA PRO A 4 -5.64 20.92 -18.27
C PRO A 4 -4.27 20.31 -18.05
N GLU A 5 -3.63 20.64 -16.93
CA GLU A 5 -2.40 20.03 -16.50
C GLU A 5 -2.60 18.51 -16.44
N LYS A 6 -1.65 17.82 -17.07
CA LYS A 6 -1.58 16.36 -17.24
C LYS A 6 -1.94 15.64 -15.94
N ILE A 7 -3.12 15.03 -15.90
CA ILE A 7 -3.58 14.25 -14.73
C ILE A 7 -2.72 12.99 -14.64
N GLU A 8 -1.81 12.96 -13.68
CA GLU A 8 -1.05 11.75 -13.35
C GLU A 8 -1.93 10.79 -12.56
N ARG A 9 -2.04 9.56 -13.06
CA ARG A 9 -2.84 8.50 -12.45
C ARG A 9 -1.99 7.74 -11.44
N ALA A 10 -2.60 7.41 -10.30
CA ALA A 10 -1.97 6.52 -9.33
C ALA A 10 -1.78 5.12 -9.92
N PHE A 11 -0.71 4.45 -9.51
CA PHE A 11 -0.44 3.07 -9.91
C PHE A 11 0.21 2.30 -8.77
N PHE A 12 0.05 0.99 -8.80
CA PHE A 12 0.76 0.06 -7.94
C PHE A 12 1.85 -0.64 -8.75
N GLN A 13 3.04 -0.75 -8.15
CA GLN A 13 4.16 -1.48 -8.72
C GLN A 13 4.84 -2.24 -7.59
N ILE A 14 5.06 -3.54 -7.77
CA ILE A 14 5.89 -4.31 -6.86
C ILE A 14 7.34 -3.85 -7.06
N GLU A 15 8.03 -3.55 -5.96
CA GLU A 15 9.45 -3.21 -6.01
C GLU A 15 10.25 -4.36 -6.64
N GLY A 16 11.01 -4.07 -7.70
CA GLY A 16 11.73 -5.08 -8.49
C GLY A 16 10.95 -5.69 -9.66
N SER A 17 9.64 -5.40 -9.80
CA SER A 17 8.86 -5.70 -11.00
C SER A 17 8.73 -4.47 -11.90
N SER A 18 8.56 -4.68 -13.20
CA SER A 18 8.18 -3.62 -14.15
C SER A 18 6.67 -3.55 -14.41
N GLU A 19 5.89 -4.50 -13.90
CA GLU A 19 4.43 -4.50 -14.07
C GLU A 19 3.80 -3.39 -13.21
N LYS A 20 3.09 -2.49 -13.88
CA LYS A 20 2.33 -1.41 -13.25
C LYS A 20 0.84 -1.72 -13.36
N ILE A 21 0.13 -1.57 -12.24
CA ILE A 21 -1.32 -1.65 -12.18
C ILE A 21 -1.84 -0.24 -11.96
N GLU A 22 -2.38 0.38 -13.02
CA GLU A 22 -2.99 1.70 -12.94
C GLU A 22 -4.37 1.62 -12.28
N VAL A 23 -4.70 2.64 -11.47
CA VAL A 23 -6.06 2.77 -10.91
C VAL A 23 -7.00 3.43 -11.91
N HIS A 24 -8.29 3.12 -11.82
CA HIS A 24 -9.30 3.76 -12.67
C HIS A 24 -9.56 5.21 -12.26
N PHE A 25 -9.61 5.47 -10.95
CA PHE A 25 -9.80 6.79 -10.36
C PHE A 25 -8.76 6.98 -9.25
N ASN A 26 -8.16 8.17 -9.21
CA ASN A 26 -7.26 8.52 -8.12
C ASN A 26 -8.07 8.57 -6.81
N PRO A 27 -7.53 8.02 -5.70
CA PRO A 27 -8.21 8.06 -4.41
C PRO A 27 -8.40 9.51 -3.98
N GLU A 28 -9.55 9.80 -3.37
CA GLU A 28 -9.84 11.13 -2.83
C GLU A 28 -8.96 11.43 -1.61
N THR A 29 -8.67 10.41 -0.80
CA THR A 29 -7.86 10.55 0.42
C THR A 29 -6.84 9.41 0.56
N LEU A 30 -5.72 9.72 1.20
CA LEU A 30 -4.64 8.78 1.52
C LEU A 30 -4.26 8.95 2.99
N GLN A 31 -4.41 7.90 3.78
CA GLN A 31 -4.05 7.92 5.19
C GLN A 31 -2.79 7.08 5.44
N PHE A 32 -1.72 7.75 5.87
CA PHE A 32 -0.46 7.11 6.25
C PHE A 32 -0.19 7.30 7.74
N THR A 33 0.03 6.20 8.47
CA THR A 33 0.30 6.20 9.91
C THR A 33 1.60 5.49 10.19
N ILE A 34 2.51 6.14 10.92
CA ILE A 34 3.77 5.55 11.39
C ILE A 34 3.64 5.32 12.90
N THR A 35 3.82 4.08 13.35
CA THR A 35 3.84 3.72 14.77
C THR A 35 5.24 3.29 15.18
N ASN A 36 5.83 3.96 16.17
CA ASN A 36 7.13 3.60 16.74
C ASN A 36 6.92 2.96 18.12
N ASN A 37 7.30 1.70 18.29
CA ASN A 37 7.14 0.99 19.57
C ASN A 37 8.42 1.08 20.42
N MET A 38 8.36 1.74 21.57
CA MET A 38 9.44 1.71 22.58
C MET A 38 9.07 0.74 23.71
N ARG A 39 9.82 -0.36 23.88
CA ARG A 39 9.63 -1.28 25.01
C ARG A 39 10.38 -0.75 26.25
N ASN A 40 9.67 -0.56 27.36
CA ASN A 40 10.27 -0.37 28.68
C ASN A 40 10.45 -1.74 29.35
N GLN A 41 11.65 -2.32 29.27
CA GLN A 41 12.03 -3.45 30.12
C GLN A 41 13.28 -3.07 30.93
N GLY A 42 13.07 -2.73 32.20
CA GLY A 42 14.13 -2.50 33.18
C GLY A 42 13.55 -2.09 34.53
N SER A 43 13.83 -2.85 35.59
CA SER A 43 13.52 -2.43 36.96
C SER A 43 14.53 -1.37 37.39
N GLY A 44 14.29 -0.13 37.01
CA GLY A 44 15.19 0.99 37.28
C GLY A 44 14.87 2.14 36.35
N ASN A 45 14.49 3.28 36.92
CA ASN A 45 13.88 4.43 36.27
C ASN A 45 14.81 5.21 35.31
N THR A 46 15.79 4.57 34.66
CA THR A 46 16.88 5.31 33.97
C THR A 46 17.41 4.70 32.67
N THR A 47 16.87 3.58 32.18
CA THR A 47 17.35 2.99 30.90
C THR A 47 16.20 2.68 29.97
N LYS A 48 15.81 3.67 29.16
CA LYS A 48 14.91 3.46 28.01
C LYS A 48 15.73 2.86 26.87
N GLN A 49 15.68 1.54 26.69
CA GLN A 49 16.31 0.90 25.54
C GLN A 49 15.56 1.30 24.27
N TYR A 50 16.27 1.92 23.32
CA TYR A 50 15.75 2.24 22.00
C TYR A 50 15.50 0.93 21.24
N VAL A 51 14.24 0.57 21.06
CA VAL A 51 13.82 -0.50 20.13
C VAL A 51 13.19 0.21 18.96
N SER A 52 13.87 0.27 17.82
CA SER A 52 13.36 0.94 16.61
C SER A 52 12.46 0.01 15.79
N ASP A 53 11.34 -0.43 16.37
CA ASP A 53 10.30 -1.09 15.60
C ASP A 53 9.33 0.00 15.10
N SER A 54 9.55 0.47 13.86
CA SER A 54 8.67 1.40 13.17
C SER A 54 7.78 0.63 12.19
N THR A 55 6.45 0.72 12.35
CA THR A 55 5.49 0.12 11.43
C THR A 55 4.75 1.23 10.70
N GLY A 56 4.82 1.24 9.36
CA GLY A 56 4.01 2.09 8.50
C GLY A 56 2.72 1.40 8.09
N LYS A 57 1.59 2.09 8.19
CA LYS A 57 0.28 1.65 7.68
C LYS A 57 -0.22 2.66 6.67
N LEU A 58 -0.53 2.19 5.46
CA LEU A 58 -1.18 2.96 4.42
C LEU A 58 -2.61 2.46 4.24
N THR A 59 -3.61 3.35 4.30
CA THR A 59 -5.03 3.05 4.08
C THR A 59 -5.54 3.90 2.94
N LEU A 60 -6.23 3.25 1.99
CA LEU A 60 -6.65 3.80 0.69
C LEU A 60 -8.03 3.22 0.35
N ASP A 61 -8.90 4.05 -0.23
CA ASP A 61 -10.16 3.60 -0.82
C ASP A 61 -10.08 3.73 -2.35
N LEU A 62 -10.33 2.63 -3.05
CA LEU A 62 -10.22 2.54 -4.52
C LEU A 62 -11.56 2.17 -5.13
N ILE A 63 -11.93 2.85 -6.21
CA ILE A 63 -13.14 2.58 -6.98
C ILE A 63 -12.76 1.96 -8.32
N PHE A 64 -13.32 0.80 -8.62
CA PHE A 64 -13.14 0.09 -9.88
C PHE A 64 -14.44 0.08 -10.66
N ASP A 65 -14.47 0.81 -11.76
CA ASP A 65 -15.60 0.81 -12.70
C ASP A 65 -15.21 0.22 -14.06
N SER A 66 -16.06 -0.64 -14.61
CA SER A 66 -15.92 -1.24 -15.94
C SER A 66 -17.11 -0.91 -16.85
N THR A 67 -18.07 -0.12 -16.38
CA THR A 67 -19.31 0.19 -17.10
C THR A 67 -19.06 0.78 -18.48
N GLY A 68 -17.99 1.59 -18.62
CA GLY A 68 -17.62 2.21 -19.90
C GLY A 68 -16.93 1.29 -20.90
N SER A 69 -16.24 0.23 -20.47
CA SER A 69 -15.50 -0.67 -21.38
C SER A 69 -16.20 -2.02 -21.61
N GLY A 70 -17.07 -2.44 -20.70
CA GLY A 70 -17.70 -3.77 -20.72
C GLY A 70 -16.75 -4.92 -20.38
N GLU A 71 -15.52 -4.63 -19.97
CA GLU A 71 -14.54 -5.63 -19.56
C GLU A 71 -14.88 -6.22 -18.18
N ASP A 72 -14.50 -7.48 -17.95
CA ASP A 72 -14.66 -8.09 -16.63
C ASP A 72 -13.72 -7.43 -15.60
N ILE A 73 -14.31 -6.71 -14.65
CA ILE A 73 -13.58 -6.00 -13.58
C ILE A 73 -12.73 -6.92 -12.72
N ARG A 74 -13.10 -8.21 -12.62
CA ARG A 74 -12.38 -9.20 -11.81
C ARG A 74 -10.96 -9.43 -12.34
N LEU A 75 -10.75 -9.28 -13.64
CA LEU A 75 -9.42 -9.40 -14.25
C LEU A 75 -8.46 -8.30 -13.77
N LYS A 76 -9.00 -7.14 -13.34
CA LYS A 76 -8.22 -6.03 -12.79
C LYS A 76 -8.05 -6.16 -11.28
N THR A 77 -9.12 -6.46 -10.57
CA THR A 77 -9.07 -6.59 -9.09
C THR A 77 -8.28 -7.81 -8.63
N VAL A 78 -8.26 -8.91 -9.40
CA VAL A 78 -7.44 -10.10 -9.06
C VAL A 78 -5.95 -9.79 -9.01
N LYS A 79 -5.46 -8.86 -9.84
CA LYS A 79 -4.03 -8.49 -9.84
C LYS A 79 -3.65 -7.79 -8.54
N ILE A 80 -4.53 -6.93 -8.04
CA ILE A 80 -4.35 -6.25 -6.75
C ILE A 80 -4.47 -7.24 -5.60
N ALA A 81 -5.42 -8.19 -5.67
CA ALA A 81 -5.54 -9.25 -4.68
C ALA A 81 -4.25 -10.10 -4.58
N LYS A 82 -3.64 -10.43 -5.72
CA LYS A 82 -2.34 -11.13 -5.76
C LYS A 82 -1.21 -10.35 -5.09
N PHE A 83 -1.27 -9.02 -5.05
CA PHE A 83 -0.27 -8.22 -4.32
C PHE A 83 -0.43 -8.34 -2.81
N MET A 84 -1.60 -8.75 -2.32
CA MET A 84 -1.87 -9.00 -0.89
C MET A 84 -1.61 -10.45 -0.50
N GLU A 85 -1.39 -11.34 -1.47
CA GLU A 85 -1.03 -12.72 -1.16
C GLU A 85 0.33 -12.74 -0.46
N PRO A 86 0.46 -13.50 0.64
CA PRO A 86 1.77 -13.67 1.26
C PRO A 86 2.70 -14.30 0.24
N THR A 87 3.86 -13.68 0.02
CA THR A 87 4.91 -14.32 -0.77
C THR A 87 5.23 -15.64 -0.08
N GLN A 88 5.22 -16.76 -0.82
CA GLN A 88 5.75 -18.03 -0.29
C GLN A 88 7.26 -17.90 -0.13
N GLY A 89 7.70 -17.15 0.87
CA GLY A 89 9.08 -17.04 1.30
C GLY A 89 9.41 -18.23 2.18
N SER A 90 10.01 -19.25 1.57
CA SER A 90 11.13 -20.00 2.15
C SER A 90 11.09 -20.17 3.68
N GLY A 91 10.16 -20.96 4.18
CA GLY A 91 10.37 -21.66 5.44
C GLY A 91 11.54 -22.62 5.23
N LYS A 92 12.77 -22.18 5.54
CA LYS A 92 13.90 -23.07 5.70
C LYS A 92 13.48 -24.15 6.72
N LYS A 93 13.39 -25.40 6.25
CA LYS A 93 13.56 -26.55 7.12
C LYS A 93 14.98 -26.57 7.69
#